data_AF-A0A660W865-F1
#
_entry.id   AF-A0A660W865-F1
#
_cell.length_a   1.000
_cell.length_b   1.000
_cell.length_c   1.000
_cell.angle_alpha   90.00
_cell.angle_beta   90.00
_cell.angle_gamma   90.00
#
_symmetry.space_group_name_H-M   'P 1'
#
loop_
_entity.id
_entity.type
_entity.pdbx_description
1 polymer ?
#
loop_
_entity_poly.entity_id
_entity_poly.type
_entity_poly.pdbx_seq_one_letter_code
_entity_poly.pdbx_strand_id
1 'polypeptide(L)'
;MRPPEIHEISPSRCAESGASHVAETKFFRWLIGKGHLKRLAESYPNPRKKTEVPLWVYLSAELTLKLHGANGFSALPYVLHCGGLKDALGPPQVKNVKDAERDEYQLEWEGYNQKNLYPRRTPCDQDFVRKLARSTDPQRLEFWFGSALPQLYRGVRAFDSEGIFIVDGSYLFVPDNDNYENSSRLRFDSHNHPISKEAYKGLSAAEKRKSVLRRCYRTVTLLHTNLDKSYYLYCGLRVFQGKDNELPYMRPLVEDFAKGFGRRKIKWLIFDRGFIDGETIAYLKKQYKIDSVFPLKRHMNIYSDAKALAKLDTITPVIWRPEKKEEPAPEDKPEVIKKRERKRRKTIERKKEGKKKPTVKEIQLRVVPKMDLWKACSVPIDVVLIRELMTDGSESEWILGTTASVTDPLKLRQLYLVRPAIEERHRQLKCFWDLSSFRSTNFSLIVNQVVFVLLAYSLMQIFLMKIEKEELTKATRERLLERLLPIGRKVFLYYKNRVATLTSLEHQEMVLTLKEGPRRRILGKTRRLLKAELGDI
;
A
#
# COMPACT_ATOMS: atom_id res chain seq x y z
N MET A 1 -31.18 27.43 -24.68
CA MET A 1 -29.84 26.86 -24.42
C MET A 1 -29.61 26.86 -22.91
N ARG A 2 -29.59 25.68 -22.27
CA ARG A 2 -29.36 25.54 -20.82
C ARG A 2 -27.87 25.30 -20.55
N PRO A 3 -27.29 25.84 -19.46
CA PRO A 3 -25.91 25.57 -19.07
C PRO A 3 -25.73 24.12 -18.61
N PRO A 4 -24.53 23.54 -18.75
CA PRO A 4 -24.28 22.14 -18.42
C PRO A 4 -24.32 21.89 -16.91
N GLU A 5 -24.99 20.80 -16.52
CA GLU A 5 -25.11 20.32 -15.15
C GLU A 5 -23.75 19.88 -14.59
N ILE A 6 -23.32 20.54 -13.52
CA ILE A 6 -22.14 20.16 -12.73
C ILE A 6 -22.56 19.01 -11.81
N HIS A 7 -22.13 17.79 -12.11
CA HIS A 7 -22.32 16.66 -11.21
C HIS A 7 -21.52 16.85 -9.92
N GLU A 8 -22.22 17.05 -8.80
CA GLU A 8 -21.67 17.11 -7.44
C GLU A 8 -20.89 15.83 -7.11
N ILE A 9 -19.59 15.99 -6.85
CA ILE A 9 -18.73 14.95 -6.28
C ILE A 9 -19.12 14.82 -4.79
N SER A 10 -19.54 13.63 -4.37
CA SER A 10 -19.89 13.33 -2.97
C SER A 10 -18.72 13.67 -2.02
N PRO A 11 -18.92 14.55 -1.01
CA PRO A 11 -17.86 14.95 -0.06
C PRO A 11 -17.52 13.89 1.00
N SER A 12 -18.30 12.81 1.13
CA SER A 12 -18.24 11.93 2.30
C SER A 12 -17.05 10.96 2.35
N ARG A 13 -16.21 10.88 1.30
CA ARG A 13 -15.02 9.99 1.29
C ARG A 13 -13.68 10.70 1.43
N CYS A 14 -13.63 12.04 1.41
CA CYS A 14 -12.37 12.80 1.51
C CYS A 14 -11.98 13.22 2.94
N ALA A 15 -12.86 13.08 3.93
CA ALA A 15 -12.67 13.73 5.24
C ALA A 15 -11.81 12.94 6.26
N GLU A 16 -11.42 11.70 6.00
CA GLU A 16 -10.76 10.85 7.02
C GLU A 16 -9.26 10.58 6.78
N SER A 17 -8.60 11.20 5.80
CA SER A 17 -7.22 10.80 5.42
C SER A 17 -6.16 11.91 5.29
N GLY A 18 -6.37 13.09 5.90
CA GLY A 18 -5.37 14.17 5.84
C GLY A 18 -4.22 14.03 6.84
N ALA A 19 -3.01 13.68 6.38
CA ALA A 19 -1.82 13.86 7.22
C ALA A 19 -1.83 15.28 7.86
N SER A 20 -1.83 15.35 9.19
CA SER A 20 -1.46 16.47 10.06
C SER A 20 -0.50 17.34 9.32
N HIS A 21 -1.00 18.54 9.05
CA HIS A 21 -0.29 19.64 8.43
C HIS A 21 1.17 19.71 8.89
N VAL A 22 1.42 19.60 10.19
CA VAL A 22 2.78 19.64 10.78
C VAL A 22 3.68 18.50 10.30
N ALA A 23 3.15 17.28 10.23
CA ALA A 23 3.92 16.12 9.82
C ALA A 23 4.20 16.12 8.31
N GLU A 24 3.21 16.50 7.51
CA GLU A 24 3.40 16.71 6.07
C GLU A 24 4.42 17.84 5.82
N THR A 25 4.38 18.94 6.56
CA THR A 25 5.37 20.01 6.49
C THR A 25 6.78 19.51 6.78
N LYS A 26 6.96 18.73 7.86
CA LYS A 26 8.27 18.14 8.21
C LYS A 26 8.75 17.17 7.12
N PHE A 27 7.85 16.36 6.57
CA PHE A 27 8.14 15.45 5.47
C PHE A 27 8.65 16.18 4.22
N PHE A 28 7.94 17.21 3.76
CA PHE A 28 8.37 17.99 2.61
C PHE A 28 9.63 18.82 2.88
N ARG A 29 9.79 19.39 4.08
CA ARG A 29 11.05 20.07 4.46
C ARG A 29 12.22 19.11 4.44
N TRP A 30 12.04 17.86 4.88
CA TRP A 30 13.08 16.84 4.78
C TRP A 30 13.40 16.51 3.32
N LEU A 31 12.38 16.28 2.47
CA LEU A 31 12.57 15.98 1.05
C LEU A 31 13.28 17.12 0.29
N ILE A 32 12.86 18.36 0.51
CA ILE A 32 13.40 19.56 -0.13
C ILE A 32 14.80 19.85 0.43
N GLY A 33 14.94 19.94 1.75
CA GLY A 33 16.18 20.33 2.43
C GLY A 33 17.33 19.35 2.24
N LYS A 34 17.06 18.06 2.01
CA LYS A 34 18.09 17.05 1.68
C LYS A 34 18.27 16.82 0.17
N GLY A 35 17.63 17.64 -0.67
CA GLY A 35 17.70 17.54 -2.13
C GLY A 35 17.21 16.20 -2.69
N HIS A 36 16.36 15.48 -1.94
CA HIS A 36 15.79 14.20 -2.39
C HIS A 36 14.84 14.42 -3.56
N LEU A 37 13.96 15.42 -3.43
CA LEU A 37 12.98 15.74 -4.45
C LEU A 37 13.63 16.24 -5.75
N LYS A 38 14.71 17.02 -5.64
CA LYS A 38 15.50 17.49 -6.78
C LYS A 38 16.12 16.32 -7.57
N ARG A 39 16.76 15.37 -6.87
CA ARG A 39 17.35 14.17 -7.50
C ARG A 39 16.31 13.27 -8.19
N LEU A 40 15.14 13.12 -7.57
CA LEU A 40 14.02 12.40 -8.19
C LEU A 40 13.53 13.12 -9.45
N ALA A 41 13.46 14.46 -9.42
CA ALA A 41 13.03 15.28 -10.55
C ALA A 41 14.04 15.25 -11.72
N GLU A 42 15.34 15.21 -11.45
CA GLU A 42 16.40 15.17 -12.46
C GLU A 42 16.36 13.89 -13.32
N SER A 43 15.97 12.76 -12.73
CA SER A 43 15.88 11.47 -13.42
C SER A 43 14.48 11.14 -13.93
N TYR A 44 13.46 11.95 -13.61
CA TYR A 44 12.08 11.70 -13.99
C TYR A 44 11.93 11.66 -15.53
N PRO A 45 11.17 10.71 -16.11
CA PRO A 45 11.01 10.56 -17.55
C PRO A 45 10.08 11.65 -18.12
N ASN A 46 10.55 12.90 -18.11
CA ASN A 46 9.78 14.05 -18.51
C ASN A 46 9.37 13.98 -20.00
N PRO A 47 8.07 13.99 -20.31
CA PRO A 47 7.61 13.98 -21.71
C PRO A 47 7.70 15.36 -22.38
N ARG A 48 8.05 16.42 -21.64
CA ARG A 48 8.04 17.80 -22.15
C ARG A 48 9.40 18.20 -22.72
N LYS A 49 9.37 18.84 -23.90
CA LYS A 49 10.55 19.46 -24.53
C LYS A 49 11.01 20.74 -23.81
N LYS A 50 10.05 21.51 -23.27
CA LYS A 50 10.30 22.74 -22.53
C LYS A 50 9.79 22.61 -21.10
N THR A 51 10.63 22.99 -20.15
CA THR A 51 10.30 22.99 -18.71
C THR A 51 9.94 24.40 -18.27
N GLU A 52 8.64 24.69 -18.20
CA GLU A 52 8.08 25.98 -17.75
C GLU A 52 7.70 25.97 -16.26
N VAL A 53 7.56 24.77 -15.69
CA VAL A 53 7.32 24.54 -14.27
C VAL A 53 8.33 23.46 -13.87
N PRO A 54 9.13 23.66 -12.80
CA PRO A 54 10.12 22.69 -12.38
C PRO A 54 9.48 21.33 -12.05
N LEU A 55 10.13 20.24 -12.46
CA LEU A 55 9.61 18.89 -12.22
C LEU A 55 9.48 18.54 -10.74
N TRP A 56 10.30 19.11 -9.87
CA TRP A 56 10.15 18.90 -8.43
C TRP A 56 8.81 19.42 -7.92
N VAL A 57 8.22 20.46 -8.52
CA VAL A 57 6.88 20.97 -8.19
C VAL A 57 5.82 19.96 -8.59
N TYR A 58 5.97 19.36 -9.78
CA TYR A 58 5.09 18.27 -10.23
C TYR A 58 5.14 17.07 -9.27
N LEU A 59 6.35 16.62 -8.90
CA LEU A 59 6.51 15.53 -7.93
C LEU A 59 5.89 15.87 -6.58
N SER A 60 6.11 17.09 -6.07
CA SER A 60 5.49 17.56 -4.83
C SER A 60 3.96 17.55 -4.90
N ALA A 61 3.38 18.00 -6.01
CA ALA A 61 1.94 18.03 -6.23
C ALA A 61 1.33 16.62 -6.23
N GLU A 62 1.97 15.66 -6.89
CA GLU A 62 1.53 14.26 -6.87
C GLU A 62 1.64 13.65 -5.47
N LEU A 63 2.77 13.90 -4.77
CA LEU A 63 2.99 13.37 -3.43
C LEU A 63 1.95 13.90 -2.43
N THR A 64 1.69 15.21 -2.41
CA THR A 64 0.69 15.79 -1.49
C THR A 64 -0.71 15.26 -1.81
N LEU A 65 -1.08 15.12 -3.08
CA LEU A 65 -2.36 14.49 -3.47
C LEU A 65 -2.49 13.08 -2.87
N LYS A 66 -1.44 12.23 -2.95
CA LYS A 66 -1.51 10.87 -2.41
C LYS A 66 -1.50 10.81 -0.89
N LEU A 67 -0.77 11.73 -0.23
CA LEU A 67 -0.77 11.84 1.22
C LEU A 67 -2.14 12.24 1.80
N HIS A 68 -2.95 12.95 1.00
CA HIS A 68 -4.33 13.33 1.33
C HIS A 68 -5.39 12.35 0.77
N GLY A 69 -4.98 11.21 0.20
CA GLY A 69 -5.91 10.24 -0.38
C GLY A 69 -6.70 10.76 -1.60
N ALA A 70 -6.23 11.84 -2.22
CA ALA A 70 -6.91 12.49 -3.32
C ALA A 70 -6.46 11.91 -4.68
N ASN A 71 -7.32 11.10 -5.28
CA ASN A 71 -7.07 10.50 -6.60
C ASN A 71 -7.29 11.50 -7.75
N GLY A 72 -8.19 12.48 -7.57
CA GLY A 72 -8.51 13.49 -8.58
C GLY A 72 -7.57 14.70 -8.53
N PHE A 73 -6.98 15.05 -9.68
CA PHE A 73 -6.14 16.24 -9.80
C PHE A 73 -6.90 17.54 -9.45
N SER A 74 -8.22 17.55 -9.61
CA SER A 74 -9.08 18.69 -9.24
C SER A 74 -9.03 19.05 -7.76
N ALA A 75 -8.57 18.12 -6.91
CA ALA A 75 -8.39 18.37 -5.49
C ALA A 75 -7.13 19.18 -5.17
N LEU A 76 -6.19 19.32 -6.12
CA LEU A 76 -4.88 19.91 -5.88
C LEU A 76 -4.93 21.31 -5.25
N PRO A 77 -5.77 22.26 -5.72
CA PRO A 77 -5.86 23.56 -5.07
C PRO A 77 -6.24 23.45 -3.60
N TYR A 78 -7.25 22.66 -3.29
CA TYR A 78 -7.72 22.45 -1.91
C TYR A 78 -6.65 21.80 -1.03
N VAL A 79 -5.99 20.77 -1.55
CA VAL A 79 -4.90 20.08 -0.85
C VAL A 79 -3.73 21.03 -0.56
N LEU A 80 -3.36 21.89 -1.52
CA LEU A 80 -2.28 22.85 -1.31
C LEU A 80 -2.64 23.94 -0.30
N HIS A 81 -3.89 24.39 -0.24
CA HIS A 81 -4.29 25.41 0.74
C HIS A 81 -4.28 24.88 2.18
N CYS A 82 -4.65 23.60 2.36
CA CYS A 82 -4.83 22.94 3.66
C CYS A 82 -3.66 22.03 4.07
N GLY A 83 -2.72 21.74 3.17
CA GLY A 83 -1.65 20.77 3.34
C GLY A 83 -0.31 21.39 3.73
N GLY A 84 0.53 20.59 4.37
CA GLY A 84 1.84 21.00 4.88
C GLY A 84 2.88 21.33 3.80
N LEU A 85 2.61 21.00 2.54
CA LEU A 85 3.47 21.40 1.43
C LEU A 85 3.58 22.94 1.32
N LYS A 86 2.48 23.67 1.53
CA LYS A 86 2.46 25.13 1.54
C LYS A 86 3.48 25.71 2.52
N ASP A 87 3.44 25.21 3.76
CA ASP A 87 4.33 25.62 4.84
C ASP A 87 5.78 25.17 4.65
N ALA A 88 5.99 24.10 3.88
CA ALA A 88 7.31 23.63 3.54
C ALA A 88 7.98 24.49 2.45
N LEU A 89 7.18 25.04 1.52
CA LEU A 89 7.65 25.96 0.49
C LEU A 89 7.96 27.35 1.05
N GLY A 90 7.18 27.78 2.05
CA GLY A 90 7.46 29.00 2.83
C GLY A 90 7.18 30.32 2.11
N PRO A 91 7.49 31.46 2.75
CA PRO A 91 7.16 32.82 2.28
C PRO A 91 7.61 33.19 0.85
N PRO A 92 8.73 32.66 0.32
CA PRO A 92 9.12 32.93 -1.07
C PRO A 92 8.11 32.41 -2.11
N GLN A 93 7.36 31.36 -1.77
CA GLN A 93 6.43 30.73 -2.69
C GLN A 93 4.97 31.10 -2.42
N VAL A 94 4.63 31.38 -1.16
CA VAL A 94 3.25 31.63 -0.74
C VAL A 94 3.20 32.68 0.36
N LYS A 95 2.33 33.69 0.16
CA LYS A 95 2.12 34.78 1.12
C LYS A 95 0.65 34.85 1.50
N ASN A 96 0.40 35.17 2.77
CA ASN A 96 -0.92 35.57 3.24
C ASN A 96 -1.06 37.08 3.03
N VAL A 97 -1.96 37.49 2.16
CA VAL A 97 -2.22 38.91 1.87
C VAL A 97 -3.64 39.23 2.31
N LYS A 98 -3.81 40.35 3.03
CA LYS A 98 -5.11 40.84 3.46
C LYS A 98 -5.74 41.64 2.31
N ASP A 99 -6.89 41.19 1.82
CA ASP A 99 -7.71 41.90 0.84
C ASP A 99 -8.28 43.17 1.51
N ALA A 100 -7.81 44.34 1.05
CA ALA A 100 -8.14 45.63 1.65
C ALA A 100 -9.62 46.00 1.52
N GLU A 101 -10.35 45.43 0.54
CA GLU A 101 -11.77 45.72 0.33
C GLU A 101 -12.69 44.75 1.09
N ARG A 102 -12.21 43.54 1.39
CA ARG A 102 -13.07 42.45 1.95
C ARG A 102 -12.76 42.05 3.38
N ASP A 103 -11.74 42.63 4.00
CA ASP A 103 -11.24 42.23 5.33
C ASP A 103 -10.91 40.72 5.43
N GLU A 104 -10.50 40.12 4.31
CA GLU A 104 -10.27 38.68 4.17
C GLU A 104 -8.81 38.38 3.84
N TYR A 105 -8.26 37.32 4.43
CA TYR A 105 -6.93 36.82 4.07
C TYR A 105 -7.01 35.90 2.86
N GLN A 106 -6.18 36.17 1.85
CA GLN A 106 -6.01 35.34 0.66
C GLN A 106 -4.57 34.85 0.55
N LEU A 107 -4.42 33.65 -0.02
CA LEU A 107 -3.12 33.07 -0.33
C LEU A 107 -2.71 33.51 -1.73
N GLU A 108 -1.63 34.26 -1.81
CA GLU A 108 -0.98 34.62 -3.06
C GLU A 108 0.18 33.67 -3.31
N TRP A 109 0.24 33.09 -4.51
CA TRP A 109 1.24 32.10 -4.89
C TRP A 109 2.15 32.63 -5.98
N GLU A 110 3.45 32.48 -5.78
CA GLU A 110 4.44 32.77 -6.80
C GLU A 110 4.39 31.70 -7.90
N GLY A 111 4.56 32.12 -9.16
CA GLY A 111 4.57 31.22 -10.32
C GLY A 111 5.97 30.87 -10.76
N TYR A 112 6.07 29.97 -11.75
CA TYR A 112 7.34 29.66 -12.42
C TYR A 112 7.40 30.16 -13.87
N ASN A 113 6.35 30.86 -14.31
CA ASN A 113 6.27 31.48 -15.63
C ASN A 113 5.32 32.70 -15.58
N GLN A 114 5.25 33.45 -16.68
CA GLN A 114 4.43 34.67 -16.81
C GLN A 114 3.25 34.48 -17.78
N LYS A 115 2.66 33.27 -17.85
CA LYS A 115 1.64 32.93 -18.87
C LYS A 115 0.19 32.96 -18.36
N ASN A 116 -0.03 33.38 -17.12
CA ASN A 116 -1.36 33.36 -16.53
C ASN A 116 -2.12 34.64 -16.84
N LEU A 117 -3.37 34.49 -17.30
CA LEU A 117 -4.30 35.61 -17.53
C LEU A 117 -4.99 36.10 -16.25
N TYR A 118 -4.87 35.35 -15.15
CA TYR A 118 -5.52 35.62 -13.86
C TYR A 118 -4.55 35.34 -12.71
N PRO A 119 -4.79 35.94 -11.52
CA PRO A 119 -4.00 35.69 -10.32
C PRO A 119 -3.87 34.20 -9.99
N ARG A 120 -2.65 33.78 -9.61
CA ARG A 120 -2.35 32.39 -9.27
C ARG A 120 -3.01 31.99 -7.97
N ARG A 121 -3.74 30.88 -7.99
CA ARG A 121 -4.30 30.24 -6.79
C ARG A 121 -3.41 29.12 -6.23
N THR A 122 -2.48 28.64 -7.04
CA THR A 122 -1.55 27.55 -6.76
C THR A 122 -0.25 27.78 -7.54
N PRO A 123 0.89 27.19 -7.14
CA PRO A 123 2.18 27.39 -7.81
C PRO A 123 2.21 26.73 -9.21
N CYS A 124 1.37 25.72 -9.43
CA CYS A 124 1.06 25.18 -10.76
C CYS A 124 -0.43 24.79 -10.85
N ASP A 125 -0.97 24.81 -12.06
CA ASP A 125 -2.37 24.43 -12.29
C ASP A 125 -2.57 22.91 -12.18
N GLN A 126 -3.70 22.46 -11.65
CA GLN A 126 -4.06 21.03 -11.60
C GLN A 126 -4.00 20.34 -12.98
N ASP A 127 -4.30 21.09 -14.03
CA ASP A 127 -4.32 20.61 -15.40
C ASP A 127 -2.90 20.42 -15.94
N PHE A 128 -1.92 21.18 -15.43
CA PHE A 128 -0.51 20.92 -15.69
C PHE A 128 -0.11 19.54 -15.14
N VAL A 129 -0.45 19.25 -13.87
CA VAL A 129 -0.14 17.97 -13.23
C VAL A 129 -0.80 16.81 -13.99
N ARG A 130 -2.09 16.92 -14.28
CA ARG A 130 -2.85 15.92 -15.04
C ARG A 130 -2.28 15.69 -16.44
N LYS A 131 -1.97 16.77 -17.18
CA LYS A 131 -1.46 16.66 -18.56
C LYS A 131 -0.06 16.06 -18.57
N LEU A 132 0.81 16.43 -17.62
CA LEU A 132 2.14 15.85 -17.50
C LEU A 132 2.04 14.35 -17.22
N ALA A 133 1.30 13.95 -16.18
CA ALA A 133 1.03 12.55 -15.86
C ALA A 133 0.48 11.74 -17.05
N ARG A 134 -0.51 12.30 -17.78
CA ARG A 134 -1.09 11.66 -18.97
C ARG A 134 -0.08 11.49 -20.11
N SER A 135 0.87 12.42 -20.25
CA SER A 135 1.84 12.41 -21.36
C SER A 135 3.08 11.59 -21.04
N THR A 136 3.30 11.23 -19.78
CA THR A 136 4.44 10.39 -19.37
C THR A 136 4.23 8.97 -19.86
N ASP A 137 5.26 8.40 -20.48
CA ASP A 137 5.25 7.02 -20.94
C ASP A 137 5.16 6.05 -19.73
N PRO A 138 4.19 5.12 -19.70
CA PRO A 138 3.99 4.23 -18.55
C PRO A 138 5.20 3.34 -18.25
N GLN A 139 5.83 2.76 -19.27
CA GLN A 139 6.95 1.83 -19.09
C GLN A 139 8.19 2.55 -18.56
N ARG A 140 8.48 3.73 -19.10
CA ARG A 140 9.55 4.60 -18.59
C ARG A 140 9.28 5.04 -17.16
N LEU A 141 8.02 5.29 -16.78
CA LEU A 141 7.66 5.64 -15.41
C LEU A 141 7.85 4.47 -14.43
N GLU A 142 7.47 3.26 -14.81
CA GLU A 142 7.70 2.04 -14.02
C GLU A 142 9.19 1.75 -13.85
N PHE A 143 9.98 1.89 -14.92
CA PHE A 143 11.44 1.74 -14.87
C PHE A 143 12.08 2.83 -14.00
N TRP A 144 11.66 4.09 -14.15
CA TRP A 144 12.10 5.18 -13.29
C TRP A 144 11.78 4.90 -11.82
N PHE A 145 10.56 4.44 -11.52
CA PHE A 145 10.18 4.06 -10.16
C PHE A 145 11.09 2.96 -9.60
N GLY A 146 11.35 1.90 -10.38
CA GLY A 146 12.21 0.78 -9.99
C GLY A 146 13.71 1.11 -9.90
N SER A 147 14.15 2.26 -10.43
CA SER A 147 15.56 2.67 -10.42
C SER A 147 15.82 3.88 -9.51
N ALA A 148 15.03 4.95 -9.61
CA ALA A 148 15.26 6.20 -8.88
C ALA A 148 15.02 6.06 -7.37
N LEU A 149 13.98 5.34 -6.94
CA LEU A 149 13.72 5.13 -5.51
C LEU A 149 14.82 4.30 -4.84
N PRO A 150 15.18 3.12 -5.36
CA PRO A 150 16.34 2.39 -4.87
C PRO A 150 17.66 3.20 -4.84
N GLN A 151 17.88 4.13 -5.80
CA GLN A 151 19.04 5.05 -5.76
C GLN A 151 18.96 5.99 -4.56
N LEU A 152 17.78 6.53 -4.29
CA LEU A 152 17.53 7.33 -3.10
C LEU A 152 17.75 6.51 -1.82
N TYR A 153 17.25 5.27 -1.76
CA TYR A 153 17.40 4.36 -0.62
C TYR A 153 18.87 4.11 -0.28
N ARG A 154 19.69 3.89 -1.30
CA ARG A 154 21.15 3.77 -1.15
C ARG A 154 21.74 5.05 -0.56
N GLY A 155 21.37 6.21 -1.10
CA GLY A 155 21.86 7.51 -0.64
C GLY A 155 21.53 7.83 0.82
N VAL A 156 20.41 7.32 1.33
CA VAL A 156 20.01 7.48 2.74
C VAL A 156 20.35 6.29 3.62
N ARG A 157 21.05 5.27 3.09
CA ARG A 157 21.36 4.01 3.80
C ARG A 157 20.11 3.34 4.38
N ALA A 158 19.05 3.19 3.57
CA ALA A 158 17.80 2.54 3.98
C ALA A 158 17.79 1.02 3.75
N PHE A 159 18.75 0.48 3.00
CA PHE A 159 18.91 -0.98 2.84
C PHE A 159 19.62 -1.58 4.04
N ASP A 160 19.10 -2.67 4.57
CA ASP A 160 19.78 -3.46 5.60
C ASP A 160 20.73 -4.52 5.01
N SER A 161 21.34 -5.30 5.91
CA SER A 161 22.20 -6.42 5.58
C SER A 161 21.45 -7.74 5.41
N GLU A 162 20.19 -7.84 5.82
CA GLU A 162 19.36 -9.04 5.67
C GLU A 162 18.99 -9.27 4.21
N GLY A 163 18.75 -8.20 3.45
CA GLY A 163 18.55 -8.24 2.00
C GLY A 163 17.32 -9.06 1.61
N ILE A 164 16.22 -8.92 2.38
CA ILE A 164 14.97 -9.65 2.17
C ILE A 164 14.07 -8.86 1.22
N PHE A 165 13.69 -9.51 0.12
CA PHE A 165 12.81 -8.97 -0.89
C PHE A 165 11.64 -9.90 -1.15
N ILE A 166 10.47 -9.32 -1.41
CA ILE A 166 9.23 -10.05 -1.67
C ILE A 166 8.69 -9.61 -3.02
N VAL A 167 8.33 -10.60 -3.84
CA VAL A 167 7.57 -10.40 -5.07
C VAL A 167 6.13 -10.81 -4.80
N ASP A 168 5.22 -9.86 -5.06
CA ASP A 168 3.79 -10.07 -4.84
C ASP A 168 2.97 -9.55 -6.03
N GLY A 169 1.89 -10.27 -6.29
CA GLY A 169 0.92 -9.99 -7.34
C GLY A 169 -0.37 -9.46 -6.74
N SER A 170 -0.96 -8.42 -7.34
CA SER A 170 -2.20 -7.83 -6.84
C SER A 170 -3.11 -7.35 -7.96
N TYR A 171 -4.42 -7.47 -7.74
CA TYR A 171 -5.43 -6.91 -8.64
C TYR A 171 -5.76 -5.47 -8.24
N LEU A 172 -5.85 -4.60 -9.23
CA LEU A 172 -6.30 -3.21 -9.12
C LEU A 172 -7.67 -3.07 -9.76
N PHE A 173 -8.68 -2.70 -8.98
CA PHE A 173 -10.03 -2.54 -9.48
C PHE A 173 -10.30 -1.10 -9.91
N VAL A 174 -11.05 -0.96 -11.01
CA VAL A 174 -11.50 0.33 -11.56
C VAL A 174 -13.01 0.27 -11.81
N PRO A 175 -13.69 1.42 -12.01
CA PRO A 175 -15.09 1.41 -12.42
C PRO A 175 -15.31 0.52 -13.63
N ASP A 176 -16.49 -0.10 -13.69
CA ASP A 176 -16.89 -0.91 -14.83
C ASP A 176 -17.24 -0.02 -16.03
N ASN A 177 -16.21 0.43 -16.75
CA ASN A 177 -16.28 1.27 -17.95
C ASN A 177 -15.37 0.70 -19.03
N ASP A 178 -15.92 0.40 -20.20
CA ASP A 178 -15.19 -0.26 -21.30
C ASP A 178 -14.08 0.60 -21.91
N ASN A 179 -14.10 1.91 -21.67
CA ASN A 179 -13.08 2.84 -22.16
C ASN A 179 -11.74 2.77 -21.41
N TYR A 180 -11.64 1.98 -20.33
CA TYR A 180 -10.37 1.76 -19.62
C TYR A 180 -9.37 1.01 -20.50
N GLU A 181 -8.38 1.75 -21.00
CA GLU A 181 -7.30 1.26 -21.85
C GLU A 181 -6.55 0.10 -21.16
N ASN A 182 -6.33 -1.02 -21.84
CA ASN A 182 -5.59 -2.18 -21.32
C ASN A 182 -6.20 -2.85 -20.06
N SER A 183 -7.47 -2.62 -19.75
CA SER A 183 -8.14 -3.29 -18.63
C SER A 183 -8.77 -4.62 -19.01
N SER A 184 -9.05 -5.48 -18.03
CA SER A 184 -9.75 -6.76 -18.22
C SER A 184 -10.95 -6.88 -17.30
N ARG A 185 -12.02 -7.53 -17.75
CA ARG A 185 -13.18 -7.85 -16.92
C ARG A 185 -13.13 -9.31 -16.50
N LEU A 186 -12.92 -9.54 -15.21
CA LEU A 186 -12.77 -10.88 -14.62
C LEU A 186 -13.80 -11.11 -13.53
N ARG A 187 -14.07 -12.38 -13.23
CA ARG A 187 -14.97 -12.78 -12.15
C ARG A 187 -14.16 -13.03 -10.88
N PHE A 188 -14.64 -12.52 -9.75
CA PHE A 188 -13.99 -12.64 -8.46
C PHE A 188 -14.92 -13.25 -7.41
N ASP A 189 -14.35 -13.96 -6.44
CA ASP A 189 -15.06 -14.44 -5.25
C ASP A 189 -15.22 -13.32 -4.19
N SER A 190 -15.82 -13.64 -3.04
CA SER A 190 -16.00 -12.70 -1.93
C SER A 190 -14.69 -12.22 -1.30
N HIS A 191 -13.57 -12.90 -1.57
CA HIS A 191 -12.24 -12.57 -1.08
C HIS A 191 -11.39 -11.86 -2.15
N ASN A 192 -11.99 -11.50 -3.30
CA ASN A 192 -11.32 -10.91 -4.46
C ASN A 192 -10.26 -11.81 -5.11
N HIS A 193 -10.43 -13.13 -5.06
CA HIS A 193 -9.66 -14.07 -5.88
C HIS A 193 -10.34 -14.29 -7.23
N PRO A 194 -9.58 -14.35 -8.34
CA PRO A 194 -10.13 -14.58 -9.66
C PRO A 194 -10.70 -16.01 -9.78
N ILE A 195 -11.85 -16.15 -10.41
CA ILE A 195 -12.52 -17.43 -10.68
C ILE A 195 -12.44 -17.70 -12.19
N SER A 196 -11.86 -18.84 -12.58
CA SER A 196 -11.83 -19.26 -13.98
C SER A 196 -13.22 -19.64 -14.49
N LYS A 197 -13.40 -19.69 -15.82
CA LYS A 197 -14.68 -20.08 -16.41
C LYS A 197 -15.06 -21.51 -16.03
N GLU A 198 -14.07 -22.39 -15.95
CA GLU A 198 -14.22 -23.80 -15.58
C GLU A 198 -14.59 -23.93 -14.10
N ALA A 199 -13.87 -23.24 -13.22
CA ALA A 199 -14.16 -23.20 -11.79
C ALA A 199 -15.56 -22.66 -11.53
N TYR A 200 -15.97 -21.61 -12.25
CA TYR A 200 -17.30 -21.02 -12.13
C TYR A 200 -18.43 -21.99 -12.48
N LYS A 201 -18.25 -22.86 -13.50
CA LYS A 201 -19.28 -23.86 -13.86
C LYS A 201 -19.58 -24.80 -12.68
N GLY A 202 -18.53 -25.22 -11.97
CA GLY A 202 -18.61 -26.13 -10.82
C GLY A 202 -19.06 -25.49 -9.49
N LEU A 203 -19.21 -24.17 -9.41
CA LEU A 203 -19.66 -23.50 -8.19
C LEU A 203 -21.14 -23.77 -7.90
N SER A 204 -21.45 -23.87 -6.60
CA SER A 204 -22.84 -23.91 -6.11
C SER A 204 -23.59 -22.62 -6.46
N ALA A 205 -24.93 -22.67 -6.47
CA ALA A 205 -25.76 -21.50 -6.73
C ALA A 205 -25.47 -20.35 -5.74
N ALA A 206 -25.19 -20.67 -4.46
CA ALA A 206 -24.86 -19.69 -3.44
C ALA A 206 -23.51 -18.99 -3.70
N GLU A 207 -22.49 -19.74 -4.13
CA GLU A 207 -21.17 -19.18 -4.47
C GLU A 207 -21.22 -18.36 -5.76
N LYS A 208 -22.01 -18.80 -6.76
CA LYS A 208 -22.25 -18.03 -7.98
C LYS A 208 -22.85 -16.66 -7.66
N ARG A 209 -23.81 -16.58 -6.73
CA ARG A 209 -24.42 -15.31 -6.26
C ARG A 209 -23.41 -14.40 -5.55
N LYS A 210 -22.44 -14.97 -4.84
CA LYS A 210 -21.38 -14.21 -4.14
C LYS A 210 -20.27 -13.73 -5.08
N SER A 211 -20.18 -14.30 -6.28
CA SER A 211 -19.16 -13.89 -7.25
C SER A 211 -19.56 -12.63 -8.02
N VAL A 212 -18.61 -11.73 -8.25
CA VAL A 212 -18.86 -10.44 -8.90
C VAL A 212 -17.93 -10.25 -10.10
N LEU A 213 -18.45 -9.74 -11.21
CA LEU A 213 -17.62 -9.28 -12.32
C LEU A 213 -17.04 -7.92 -12.00
N ARG A 214 -15.72 -7.78 -12.11
CA ARG A 214 -15.03 -6.52 -11.88
C ARG A 214 -14.04 -6.24 -13.00
N ARG A 215 -13.96 -4.97 -13.39
CA ARG A 215 -12.92 -4.48 -14.29
C ARG A 215 -11.65 -4.20 -13.50
N CYS A 216 -10.52 -4.67 -14.02
CA CYS A 216 -9.27 -4.67 -13.29
C CYS A 216 -8.02 -4.63 -14.18
N TYR A 217 -6.94 -4.18 -13.55
CA TYR A 217 -5.56 -4.40 -13.94
C TYR A 217 -4.92 -5.37 -12.95
N ARG A 218 -3.71 -5.83 -13.27
CA ARG A 218 -2.88 -6.61 -12.36
C ARG A 218 -1.52 -5.94 -12.21
N THR A 219 -0.94 -6.07 -11.03
CA THR A 219 0.38 -5.52 -10.71
C THR A 219 1.30 -6.57 -10.14
N VAL A 220 2.59 -6.42 -10.41
CA VAL A 220 3.66 -7.14 -9.71
C VAL A 220 4.58 -6.12 -9.07
N THR A 221 4.83 -6.27 -7.78
CA THR A 221 5.69 -5.37 -7.01
C THR A 221 6.89 -6.11 -6.45
N LEU A 222 8.04 -5.43 -6.41
CA LEU A 222 9.23 -5.86 -5.69
C LEU A 222 9.36 -5.01 -4.44
N LEU A 223 9.36 -5.64 -3.27
CA LEU A 223 9.30 -4.96 -1.97
C LEU A 223 10.46 -5.40 -1.08
N HIS A 224 11.19 -4.45 -0.49
CA HIS A 224 12.23 -4.72 0.49
C HIS A 224 11.70 -4.54 1.92
N THR A 225 12.07 -5.45 2.82
CA THR A 225 11.72 -5.42 4.24
C THR A 225 12.75 -6.20 5.07
N ASN A 226 12.51 -6.36 6.37
CA ASN A 226 13.33 -7.13 7.30
C ASN A 226 12.49 -8.12 8.12
N LEU A 227 13.12 -9.05 8.84
CA LEU A 227 12.42 -10.04 9.68
C LEU A 227 11.53 -9.39 10.74
N ASP A 228 11.99 -8.28 11.30
CA ASP A 228 11.27 -7.46 12.27
C ASP A 228 10.03 -6.76 11.70
N LYS A 229 9.84 -6.78 10.38
CA LYS A 229 8.72 -6.15 9.69
C LYS A 229 8.61 -4.67 10.03
N SER A 230 9.75 -4.03 10.25
CA SER A 230 9.86 -2.65 10.68
C SER A 230 9.54 -1.68 9.55
N TYR A 231 9.94 -1.98 8.32
CA TYR A 231 9.69 -1.11 7.17
C TYR A 231 9.33 -1.92 5.93
N TYR A 232 8.73 -1.24 4.94
CA TYR A 232 8.37 -1.83 3.66
C TYR A 232 8.67 -0.81 2.57
N LEU A 233 9.71 -1.06 1.78
CA LEU A 233 10.21 -0.13 0.78
C LEU A 233 10.01 -0.71 -0.61
N TYR A 234 9.18 -0.09 -1.43
CA TYR A 234 8.96 -0.57 -2.80
C TYR A 234 10.18 -0.27 -3.66
N CYS A 235 10.64 -1.28 -4.38
CA CYS A 235 11.84 -1.25 -5.22
C CYS A 235 11.53 -1.51 -6.69
N GLY A 236 10.28 -1.82 -7.04
CA GLY A 236 9.86 -2.02 -8.42
C GLY A 236 8.36 -2.24 -8.53
N LEU A 237 7.82 -1.91 -9.71
CA LEU A 237 6.42 -2.08 -10.07
C LEU A 237 6.30 -2.45 -11.55
N ARG A 238 5.33 -3.30 -11.87
CA ARG A 238 4.73 -3.47 -13.19
C ARG A 238 3.22 -3.46 -13.09
N VAL A 239 2.55 -2.80 -14.03
CA VAL A 239 1.09 -2.74 -14.19
C VAL A 239 0.76 -3.25 -15.59
N PHE A 240 -0.18 -4.18 -15.69
CA PHE A 240 -0.54 -4.82 -16.95
C PHE A 240 -2.01 -5.28 -16.91
N GLN A 241 -2.48 -5.91 -18.00
CA GLN A 241 -3.88 -6.29 -18.11
C GLN A 241 -4.25 -7.32 -17.04
N GLY A 242 -5.45 -7.19 -16.46
CA GLY A 242 -5.89 -8.07 -15.38
C GLY A 242 -5.85 -9.57 -15.74
N LYS A 243 -6.12 -9.92 -17.00
CA LYS A 243 -6.15 -11.31 -17.48
C LYS A 243 -4.77 -11.94 -17.68
N ASP A 244 -3.71 -11.14 -17.77
CA ASP A 244 -2.39 -11.67 -18.12
C ASP A 244 -1.73 -12.37 -16.91
N ASN A 245 -0.81 -13.27 -17.22
CA ASN A 245 -0.04 -13.99 -16.21
C ASN A 245 1.01 -13.05 -15.57
N GLU A 246 1.18 -13.13 -14.26
CA GLU A 246 2.17 -12.33 -13.51
C GLU A 246 3.59 -12.88 -13.61
N LEU A 247 3.73 -14.17 -13.91
CA LEU A 247 5.00 -14.88 -13.94
C LEU A 247 6.08 -14.21 -14.84
N PRO A 248 5.77 -13.77 -16.08
CA PRO A 248 6.77 -13.17 -16.97
C PRO A 248 7.35 -11.85 -16.43
N TYR A 249 6.67 -11.18 -15.50
CA TYR A 249 7.08 -9.88 -14.98
C TYR A 249 8.05 -9.99 -13.80
N MET A 250 8.15 -11.15 -13.14
CA MET A 250 9.05 -11.32 -11.99
C MET A 250 10.52 -11.13 -12.38
N ARG A 251 10.98 -11.82 -13.43
CA ARG A 251 12.39 -11.78 -13.83
C ARG A 251 12.86 -10.38 -14.24
N PRO A 252 12.19 -9.67 -15.18
CA PRO A 252 12.59 -8.31 -15.55
C PRO A 252 12.62 -7.35 -14.36
N LEU A 253 11.65 -7.48 -13.46
CA LEU A 253 11.55 -6.64 -12.27
C LEU A 253 12.75 -6.82 -11.32
N VAL A 254 13.17 -8.06 -11.09
CA VAL A 254 14.34 -8.37 -10.25
C VAL A 254 15.64 -7.99 -10.95
N GLU A 255 15.74 -8.24 -12.27
CA GLU A 255 16.93 -7.88 -13.06
C GLU A 255 17.17 -6.37 -13.10
N ASP A 256 16.13 -5.56 -13.32
CA ASP A 256 16.23 -4.10 -13.38
C ASP A 256 16.79 -3.56 -12.06
N PHE A 257 16.31 -4.09 -10.94
CA PHE A 257 16.86 -3.77 -9.63
C PHE A 257 18.31 -4.24 -9.50
N ALA A 258 18.59 -5.51 -9.78
CA ALA A 258 19.92 -6.08 -9.57
C ALA A 258 21.02 -5.42 -10.45
N LYS A 259 20.68 -5.03 -11.68
CA LYS A 259 21.57 -4.30 -12.60
C LYS A 259 21.93 -2.91 -12.06
N GLY A 260 20.99 -2.20 -11.45
CA GLY A 260 21.22 -0.85 -10.91
C GLY A 260 21.99 -0.79 -9.58
N PHE A 261 21.92 -1.84 -8.76
CA PHE A 261 22.38 -1.80 -7.35
C PHE A 261 23.41 -2.85 -6.96
N GLY A 262 23.74 -3.76 -7.87
CA GLY A 262 24.72 -4.81 -7.68
C GLY A 262 24.10 -6.12 -7.19
N ARG A 263 24.75 -7.21 -7.60
CA ARG A 263 24.26 -8.60 -7.51
C ARG A 263 23.90 -9.07 -6.08
N ARG A 264 24.38 -8.42 -5.01
CA ARG A 264 24.29 -8.93 -3.62
C ARG A 264 23.31 -8.18 -2.70
N LYS A 265 22.52 -7.24 -3.21
CA LYS A 265 21.54 -6.53 -2.38
C LYS A 265 20.31 -7.37 -2.05
N ILE A 266 19.87 -8.19 -3.01
CA ILE A 266 18.85 -9.21 -2.77
C ILE A 266 19.59 -10.48 -2.32
N LYS A 267 19.44 -10.85 -1.05
CA LYS A 267 19.90 -12.15 -0.55
C LYS A 267 18.78 -13.16 -0.64
N TRP A 268 17.60 -12.77 -0.17
CA TRP A 268 16.41 -13.59 -0.13
C TRP A 268 15.31 -12.99 -0.99
N LEU A 269 14.76 -13.78 -1.92
CA LEU A 269 13.62 -13.45 -2.73
C LEU A 269 12.46 -14.38 -2.39
N ILE A 270 11.41 -13.82 -1.79
CA ILE A 270 10.25 -14.58 -1.32
C ILE A 270 9.07 -14.33 -2.26
N PHE A 271 8.35 -15.38 -2.63
CA PHE A 271 7.16 -15.27 -3.47
C PHE A 271 6.20 -16.46 -3.28
N ASP A 272 4.95 -16.29 -3.73
CA ASP A 272 3.92 -17.33 -3.64
C ASP A 272 3.95 -18.32 -4.81
N ARG A 273 3.10 -19.34 -4.75
CA ARG A 273 2.84 -20.35 -5.77
C ARG A 273 2.61 -19.78 -7.18
N GLY A 274 2.06 -18.56 -7.29
CA GLY A 274 1.82 -17.88 -8.57
C GLY A 274 3.10 -17.60 -9.37
N PHE A 275 4.24 -17.45 -8.66
CA PHE A 275 5.52 -17.06 -9.24
C PHE A 275 6.54 -18.20 -9.36
N ILE A 276 6.12 -19.45 -9.11
CA ILE A 276 7.01 -20.61 -9.20
C ILE A 276 7.33 -20.88 -10.66
N ASP A 277 8.58 -20.61 -11.03
CA ASP A 277 9.17 -20.96 -12.32
C ASP A 277 10.63 -21.42 -12.11
N GLY A 278 10.89 -22.68 -12.46
CA GLY A 278 12.19 -23.31 -12.23
C GLY A 278 13.31 -22.65 -13.02
N GLU A 279 13.03 -22.20 -14.25
CA GLU A 279 14.02 -21.56 -15.10
C GLU A 279 14.45 -20.21 -14.52
N THR A 280 13.48 -19.37 -14.13
CA THR A 280 13.76 -18.08 -13.49
C THR A 280 14.48 -18.27 -12.15
N ILE A 281 14.05 -19.21 -11.31
CA ILE A 281 14.70 -19.49 -10.01
C ILE A 281 16.17 -19.88 -10.22
N ALA A 282 16.43 -20.82 -11.12
CA ALA A 282 17.78 -21.26 -11.43
C ALA A 282 18.64 -20.13 -12.01
N TYR A 283 18.06 -19.31 -12.90
CA TYR A 283 18.74 -18.15 -13.47
C TYR A 283 19.12 -17.12 -12.40
N LEU A 284 18.21 -16.74 -11.51
CA LEU A 284 18.46 -15.79 -10.42
C LEU A 284 19.54 -16.30 -9.46
N LYS A 285 19.52 -17.59 -9.12
CA LYS A 285 20.57 -18.20 -8.29
C LYS A 285 21.92 -18.23 -9.00
N LYS A 286 21.98 -18.59 -10.29
CA LYS A 286 23.23 -18.71 -11.05
C LYS A 286 23.88 -17.35 -11.32
N GLN A 287 23.11 -16.40 -11.85
CA GLN A 287 23.60 -15.10 -12.34
C GLN A 287 23.75 -14.06 -11.25
N TYR A 288 22.81 -14.02 -10.30
CA TYR A 288 22.75 -12.99 -9.27
C TYR A 288 23.07 -13.51 -7.86
N LYS A 289 23.18 -14.83 -7.67
CA LYS A 289 23.37 -15.45 -6.34
C LYS A 289 22.24 -15.11 -5.36
N ILE A 290 21.04 -14.92 -5.90
CA ILE A 290 19.82 -14.66 -5.13
C ILE A 290 19.22 -15.99 -4.69
N ASP A 291 18.89 -16.10 -3.40
CA ASP A 291 18.20 -17.27 -2.87
C ASP A 291 16.69 -17.09 -2.86
N SER A 292 15.99 -18.04 -3.47
CA SER A 292 14.52 -18.00 -3.58
C SER A 292 13.88 -18.81 -2.47
N VAL A 293 12.76 -18.33 -1.89
CA VAL A 293 11.97 -19.06 -0.89
C VAL A 293 10.49 -19.04 -1.30
N PHE A 294 9.90 -20.21 -1.48
CA PHE A 294 8.55 -20.33 -2.04
C PHE A 294 7.83 -21.59 -1.54
N PRO A 295 6.48 -21.57 -1.47
CA PRO A 295 5.70 -22.72 -1.05
C PRO A 295 5.47 -23.69 -2.22
N LEU A 296 5.82 -24.97 -2.08
CA LEU A 296 5.58 -25.94 -3.16
C LEU A 296 4.08 -26.17 -3.41
N LYS A 297 3.72 -26.49 -4.67
CA LYS A 297 2.36 -26.87 -5.07
C LYS A 297 2.19 -28.39 -4.90
N ARG A 298 1.02 -28.84 -4.44
CA ARG A 298 0.74 -30.27 -4.19
C ARG A 298 0.88 -31.17 -5.41
N HIS A 299 0.67 -30.65 -6.62
CA HIS A 299 0.75 -31.41 -7.87
C HIS A 299 2.17 -31.47 -8.48
N MET A 300 3.17 -30.81 -7.87
CA MET A 300 4.54 -30.91 -8.36
C MET A 300 5.17 -32.22 -7.89
N ASN A 301 5.89 -32.92 -8.77
CA ASN A 301 6.57 -34.18 -8.42
C ASN A 301 7.52 -34.01 -7.22
N ILE A 302 8.28 -32.90 -7.17
CA ILE A 302 9.15 -32.58 -6.04
C ILE A 302 8.39 -32.50 -4.69
N TYR A 303 7.08 -32.19 -4.69
CA TYR A 303 6.26 -32.20 -3.48
C TYR A 303 6.01 -33.64 -2.98
N SER A 304 5.65 -34.57 -3.86
CA SER A 304 5.47 -35.98 -3.49
C SER A 304 6.79 -36.64 -3.12
N ASP A 305 7.85 -36.34 -3.86
CA ASP A 305 9.18 -36.91 -3.65
C ASP A 305 9.74 -36.46 -2.30
N ALA A 306 9.59 -35.17 -1.95
CA ALA A 306 10.01 -34.64 -0.66
C ALA A 306 9.28 -35.34 0.49
N LYS A 307 7.98 -35.63 0.35
CA LYS A 307 7.22 -36.40 1.36
C LYS A 307 7.69 -37.83 1.49
N ALA A 308 7.97 -38.50 0.37
CA ALA A 308 8.45 -39.87 0.37
C ALA A 308 9.83 -39.95 1.04
N LEU A 309 10.77 -39.08 0.64
CA LEU A 309 12.10 -38.99 1.21
C LEU A 309 12.05 -38.64 2.70
N ALA A 310 11.21 -37.67 3.09
CA ALA A 310 11.04 -37.31 4.49
C ALA A 310 10.55 -38.48 5.37
N LYS A 311 9.86 -39.49 4.83
CA LYS A 311 9.45 -40.69 5.59
C LYS A 311 10.58 -41.71 5.76
N LEU A 312 11.46 -41.79 4.77
CA LEU A 312 12.62 -42.69 4.78
C LEU A 312 13.78 -42.12 5.59
N ASP A 313 13.82 -40.79 5.70
CA ASP A 313 14.86 -40.08 6.42
C ASP A 313 14.78 -40.32 7.92
N THR A 314 15.94 -40.62 8.52
CA THR A 314 16.12 -40.84 9.96
C THR A 314 16.37 -39.53 10.71
N ILE A 315 16.52 -38.40 10.01
CA ILE A 315 16.74 -37.09 10.62
C ILE A 315 15.55 -36.70 11.51
N THR A 316 15.87 -36.48 12.79
CA THR A 316 14.93 -36.00 13.80
C THR A 316 14.39 -34.62 13.40
N PRO A 317 13.06 -34.43 13.37
CA PRO A 317 12.48 -33.14 13.04
C PRO A 317 12.83 -32.09 14.11
N VAL A 318 13.05 -30.86 13.68
CA VAL A 318 13.16 -29.71 14.57
C VAL A 318 11.75 -29.41 15.10
N ILE A 319 11.59 -29.43 16.41
CA ILE A 319 10.32 -29.14 17.08
C ILE A 319 10.37 -27.73 17.65
N TRP A 320 9.43 -26.89 17.24
CA TRP A 320 9.24 -25.56 17.82
C TRP A 320 7.86 -25.46 18.47
N ARG A 321 7.83 -24.85 19.65
CA ARG A 321 6.59 -24.58 20.40
C ARG A 321 6.50 -23.08 20.66
N PRO A 322 5.31 -22.47 20.52
CA PRO A 322 5.13 -21.07 20.84
C PRO A 322 5.38 -20.83 22.34
N GLU A 323 6.10 -19.76 22.65
CA GLU A 323 6.30 -19.33 24.03
C GLU A 323 4.96 -19.02 24.69
N LYS A 324 4.75 -19.58 25.87
CA LYS A 324 3.60 -19.26 26.70
C LYS A 324 3.84 -17.86 27.26
N LYS A 325 3.09 -16.86 26.79
CA LYS A 325 3.12 -15.52 27.42
C LYS A 325 2.60 -15.66 28.85
N GLU A 326 3.50 -15.64 29.82
CA GLU A 326 3.14 -15.51 31.22
C GLU A 326 2.49 -14.14 31.42
N GLU A 327 1.30 -14.13 32.02
CA GLU A 327 0.69 -12.86 32.38
C GLU A 327 1.56 -12.21 33.47
N PRO A 328 1.90 -10.92 33.36
CA PRO A 328 2.67 -10.25 34.38
C PRO A 328 1.98 -10.43 35.74
N ALA A 329 2.76 -10.82 36.75
CA ALA A 329 2.26 -10.95 38.10
C ALA A 329 1.57 -9.63 38.51
N PRO A 330 0.43 -9.68 39.23
CA PRO A 330 -0.29 -8.50 39.66
C PRO A 330 0.43 -7.79 40.82
N GLU A 331 1.68 -7.40 40.63
CA GLU A 331 2.49 -6.68 41.59
C GLU A 331 2.40 -5.17 41.28
N ASP A 332 2.08 -4.39 42.33
CA ASP A 332 1.96 -2.92 42.39
C ASP A 332 0.80 -2.20 41.66
N LYS A 333 -0.33 -2.87 41.42
CA LYS A 333 -1.56 -2.16 40.98
C LYS A 333 -2.49 -1.80 42.15
N PRO A 334 -2.98 -0.55 42.27
CA PRO A 334 -4.00 -0.14 43.23
C PRO A 334 -5.26 -1.03 43.20
N GLU A 335 -5.86 -1.28 44.37
CA GLU A 335 -7.07 -2.11 44.60
C GLU A 335 -8.22 -1.85 43.59
N VAL A 336 -8.43 -0.58 43.22
CA VAL A 336 -9.46 -0.15 42.27
C VAL A 336 -9.21 -0.70 40.86
N ILE A 337 -7.94 -0.74 40.43
CA ILE A 337 -7.53 -1.29 39.14
C ILE A 337 -7.65 -2.81 39.16
N LYS A 338 -7.28 -3.47 40.27
CA LYS A 338 -7.46 -4.92 40.46
C LYS A 338 -8.93 -5.34 40.32
N LYS A 339 -9.86 -4.61 40.94
CA LYS A 339 -11.32 -4.87 40.83
C LYS A 339 -11.86 -4.62 39.41
N ARG A 340 -11.41 -3.56 38.72
CA ARG A 340 -11.79 -3.28 37.31
C ARG A 340 -11.22 -4.33 36.35
N GLU A 341 -9.96 -4.72 36.50
CA GLU A 341 -9.33 -5.77 35.68
C GLU A 341 -10.00 -7.12 35.91
N ARG A 342 -10.38 -7.48 37.14
CA ARG A 342 -11.10 -8.72 37.44
C ARG A 342 -12.50 -8.75 36.78
N LYS A 343 -13.25 -7.64 36.81
CA LYS A 343 -14.52 -7.52 36.08
C LYS A 343 -14.30 -7.62 34.56
N ARG A 344 -13.30 -6.91 34.02
CA ARG A 344 -12.94 -6.96 32.60
C ARG A 344 -12.53 -8.37 32.17
N ARG A 345 -11.74 -9.10 32.97
CA ARG A 345 -11.35 -10.50 32.74
C ARG A 345 -12.58 -11.41 32.70
N LYS A 346 -13.49 -11.33 33.68
CA LYS A 346 -14.76 -12.06 33.66
C LYS A 346 -15.60 -11.75 32.40
N THR A 347 -15.66 -10.49 31.98
CA THR A 347 -16.37 -10.12 30.73
C THR A 347 -15.66 -10.62 29.47
N ILE A 348 -14.33 -10.64 29.44
CA ILE A 348 -13.53 -11.16 28.32
C ILE A 348 -13.64 -12.69 28.25
N GLU A 349 -13.57 -13.39 29.38
CA GLU A 349 -13.73 -14.85 29.47
C GLU A 349 -15.11 -15.28 29.00
N ARG A 350 -16.15 -14.61 29.51
CA ARG A 350 -17.54 -14.84 29.09
C ARG A 350 -17.80 -14.51 27.61
N LYS A 351 -16.99 -13.63 27.00
CA LYS A 351 -16.98 -13.38 25.54
C LYS A 351 -16.13 -14.40 24.75
N LYS A 352 -15.12 -15.03 25.39
CA LYS A 352 -14.23 -16.02 24.77
C LYS A 352 -14.84 -17.43 24.72
N GLU A 353 -15.79 -17.75 25.59
CA GLU A 353 -16.46 -19.06 25.67
C GLU A 353 -17.18 -19.49 24.37
N GLY A 354 -17.44 -18.58 23.43
CA GLY A 354 -18.05 -18.92 22.13
C GLY A 354 -17.15 -18.87 20.90
N LYS A 355 -15.88 -18.43 20.99
CA LYS A 355 -15.02 -18.18 19.81
C LYS A 355 -13.51 -18.37 20.08
N LYS A 356 -13.08 -19.49 20.67
CA LYS A 356 -11.65 -19.83 20.65
C LYS A 356 -11.28 -20.36 19.26
N LYS A 357 -10.67 -19.51 18.43
CA LYS A 357 -10.01 -19.98 17.21
C LYS A 357 -8.85 -20.90 17.63
N PRO A 358 -8.68 -22.06 16.98
CA PRO A 358 -7.57 -22.94 17.28
C PRO A 358 -6.25 -22.21 17.04
N THR A 359 -5.30 -22.38 17.96
CA THR A 359 -3.95 -21.80 17.85
C THR A 359 -2.94 -22.91 17.61
N VAL A 360 -1.79 -22.58 17.04
CA VAL A 360 -0.70 -23.54 16.85
C VAL A 360 -0.18 -23.98 18.22
N LYS A 361 -0.12 -25.29 18.46
CA LYS A 361 0.43 -25.93 19.67
C LYS A 361 1.90 -26.29 19.48
N GLU A 362 2.22 -26.86 18.33
CA GLU A 362 3.57 -27.36 18.01
C GLU A 362 3.79 -27.31 16.51
N ILE A 363 5.04 -27.07 16.10
CA ILE A 363 5.47 -27.10 14.71
C ILE A 363 6.63 -28.08 14.61
N GLN A 364 6.52 -29.02 13.67
CA GLN A 364 7.57 -29.97 13.34
C GLN A 364 8.11 -29.62 11.96
N LEU A 365 9.43 -29.42 11.87
CA LEU A 365 10.12 -29.08 10.64
C LEU A 365 11.12 -30.17 10.27
N ARG A 366 11.01 -30.72 9.06
CA ARG A 366 11.95 -31.71 8.53
C ARG A 366 12.57 -31.20 7.23
N VAL A 367 13.89 -31.26 7.13
CA VAL A 367 14.65 -30.80 5.96
C VAL A 367 14.98 -31.99 5.08
N VAL A 368 14.74 -31.85 3.78
CA VAL A 368 15.21 -32.76 2.73
C VAL A 368 16.17 -31.96 1.85
N PRO A 369 17.49 -32.12 2.01
CA PRO A 369 18.47 -31.29 1.34
C PRO A 369 18.68 -31.73 -0.12
N LYS A 370 19.14 -30.79 -0.95
CA LYS A 370 19.68 -30.99 -2.30
C LYS A 370 18.81 -31.81 -3.25
N MET A 371 17.50 -31.56 -3.28
CA MET A 371 16.62 -32.19 -4.26
C MET A 371 16.85 -31.63 -5.66
N ASP A 372 17.13 -32.51 -6.63
CA ASP A 372 17.40 -32.20 -8.03
C ASP A 372 16.37 -32.81 -9.00
N LEU A 373 15.27 -33.37 -8.47
CA LEU A 373 14.23 -34.06 -9.23
C LEU A 373 13.32 -33.11 -10.04
N TRP A 374 13.37 -31.80 -9.78
CA TRP A 374 12.58 -30.82 -10.52
C TRP A 374 13.29 -30.37 -11.80
N LYS A 375 13.05 -31.09 -12.90
CA LYS A 375 13.71 -30.89 -14.21
C LYS A 375 13.75 -29.44 -14.72
N ALA A 376 12.72 -28.64 -14.47
CA ALA A 376 12.68 -27.24 -14.91
C ALA A 376 13.66 -26.34 -14.13
N CYS A 377 14.07 -26.74 -12.93
CA CYS A 377 15.01 -26.01 -12.10
C CYS A 377 16.39 -26.66 -12.17
N SER A 378 17.33 -26.02 -12.87
CA SER A 378 18.70 -26.52 -13.06
C SER A 378 19.64 -26.27 -11.86
N VAL A 379 19.09 -26.01 -10.67
CA VAL A 379 19.81 -25.90 -9.40
C VAL A 379 19.12 -26.76 -8.35
N PRO A 380 19.87 -27.40 -7.42
CA PRO A 380 19.27 -28.19 -6.35
C PRO A 380 18.48 -27.29 -5.39
N ILE A 381 17.42 -27.84 -4.81
CA ILE A 381 16.52 -27.16 -3.89
C ILE A 381 16.49 -27.93 -2.57
N ASP A 382 16.72 -27.22 -1.47
CA ASP A 382 16.45 -27.74 -0.14
C ASP A 382 14.97 -27.55 0.16
N VAL A 383 14.34 -28.59 0.70
CA VAL A 383 12.91 -28.62 0.97
C VAL A 383 12.66 -28.77 2.46
N VAL A 384 11.75 -27.97 3.01
CA VAL A 384 11.35 -28.03 4.43
C VAL A 384 9.88 -28.40 4.53
N LEU A 385 9.61 -29.58 5.07
CA LEU A 385 8.27 -30.03 5.41
C LEU A 385 7.88 -29.43 6.75
N ILE A 386 6.72 -28.77 6.78
CA ILE A 386 6.20 -28.08 7.95
C ILE A 386 4.87 -28.71 8.32
N ARG A 387 4.83 -29.34 9.48
CA ARG A 387 3.60 -29.86 10.10
C ARG A 387 3.25 -28.98 11.30
N GLU A 388 2.09 -28.34 11.24
CA GLU A 388 1.55 -27.51 12.31
C GLU A 388 0.45 -28.28 13.02
N LEU A 389 0.65 -28.57 14.30
CA LEU A 389 -0.32 -29.21 15.19
C LEU A 389 -1.05 -28.12 15.95
N MET A 390 -2.37 -28.12 15.87
CA MET A 390 -3.23 -27.12 16.51
C MET A 390 -3.71 -27.56 17.89
N THR A 391 -4.19 -26.62 18.70
CA THR A 391 -4.70 -26.90 20.06
C THR A 391 -5.98 -27.74 20.09
N ASP A 392 -6.74 -27.75 18.99
CA ASP A 392 -7.96 -28.57 18.83
C ASP A 392 -7.67 -29.98 18.29
N GLY A 393 -6.40 -30.32 18.10
CA GLY A 393 -5.96 -31.60 17.53
C GLY A 393 -5.96 -31.65 16.01
N SER A 394 -6.43 -30.59 15.32
CA SER A 394 -6.30 -30.51 13.87
C SER A 394 -4.83 -30.33 13.46
N GLU A 395 -4.48 -30.82 12.27
CA GLU A 395 -3.15 -30.68 11.71
C GLU A 395 -3.19 -30.06 10.33
N SER A 396 -2.16 -29.26 10.02
CA SER A 396 -1.94 -28.77 8.67
C SER A 396 -0.50 -29.05 8.24
N GLU A 397 -0.35 -29.50 7.00
CA GLU A 397 0.96 -29.82 6.43
C GLU A 397 1.17 -29.08 5.11
N TRP A 398 2.31 -28.43 5.00
CA TRP A 398 2.74 -27.70 3.82
C TRP A 398 4.26 -27.72 3.70
N ILE A 399 4.78 -27.37 2.52
CA ILE A 399 6.19 -27.56 2.18
C ILE A 399 6.76 -26.27 1.60
N LEU A 400 7.94 -25.86 2.08
CA LEU A 400 8.75 -24.77 1.54
C LEU A 400 9.90 -25.32 0.71
N GLY A 401 10.16 -24.72 -0.45
CA GLY A 401 11.37 -24.92 -1.23
C GLY A 401 12.28 -23.71 -1.13
N THR A 402 13.59 -23.93 -1.10
CA THR A 402 14.60 -22.88 -1.18
C THR A 402 15.83 -23.30 -1.98
N THR A 403 16.47 -22.34 -2.65
CA THR A 403 17.77 -22.57 -3.31
C THR A 403 18.97 -22.38 -2.39
N ALA A 404 18.72 -21.94 -1.14
CA ALA A 404 19.74 -21.81 -0.12
C ALA A 404 19.95 -23.16 0.59
N SER A 405 21.16 -23.39 1.10
CA SER A 405 21.38 -24.50 2.00
C SER A 405 20.72 -24.21 3.35
N VAL A 406 19.86 -25.12 3.81
CA VAL A 406 19.09 -24.94 5.06
C VAL A 406 19.89 -25.49 6.24
N THR A 407 20.45 -24.59 7.04
CA THR A 407 21.05 -24.94 8.34
C THR A 407 20.05 -24.85 9.49
N ASP A 408 19.10 -23.91 9.40
CA ASP A 408 18.04 -23.68 10.38
C ASP A 408 16.68 -23.59 9.67
N PRO A 409 15.86 -24.65 9.73
CA PRO A 409 14.55 -24.66 9.08
C PRO A 409 13.55 -23.70 9.73
N LEU A 410 13.70 -23.40 11.03
CA LEU A 410 12.81 -22.48 11.73
C LEU A 410 13.03 -21.04 11.22
N LYS A 411 14.29 -20.65 11.03
CA LYS A 411 14.63 -19.34 10.43
C LYS A 411 14.11 -19.21 9.00
N LEU A 412 14.20 -20.26 8.19
CA LEU A 412 13.61 -20.26 6.84
C LEU A 412 12.09 -20.07 6.88
N ARG A 413 11.41 -20.74 7.82
CA ARG A 413 9.96 -20.54 8.02
C ARG A 413 9.65 -19.11 8.45
N GLN A 414 10.40 -18.54 9.41
CA GLN A 414 10.22 -17.16 9.85
C GLN A 414 10.40 -16.16 8.70
N LEU A 415 11.41 -16.39 7.86
CA LEU A 415 11.67 -15.61 6.65
C LEU A 415 10.44 -15.63 5.72
N TYR A 416 9.88 -16.82 5.44
CA TYR A 416 8.68 -16.93 4.62
C TYR A 416 7.44 -16.25 5.26
N LEU A 417 7.31 -16.30 6.59
CA LEU A 417 6.22 -15.67 7.35
C LEU A 417 6.30 -14.14 7.43
N VAL A 418 7.26 -13.50 6.76
CA VAL A 418 7.21 -12.07 6.48
C VAL A 418 6.11 -11.76 5.46
N ARG A 419 5.80 -12.70 4.54
CA ARG A 419 4.83 -12.52 3.44
C ARG A 419 3.38 -12.27 3.90
N PRO A 420 2.78 -13.02 4.85
CA PRO A 420 1.40 -12.75 5.27
C PRO A 420 1.18 -11.35 5.86
N ALA A 421 2.21 -10.75 6.48
CA ALA A 421 2.13 -9.38 6.97
C ALA A 421 2.00 -8.36 5.81
N ILE A 422 2.54 -8.70 4.63
CA ILE A 422 2.35 -7.92 3.41
C ILE A 422 0.93 -8.04 2.90
N GLU A 423 0.30 -9.23 2.90
CA GLU A 423 -1.08 -9.36 2.42
C GLU A 423 -2.05 -8.45 3.21
N GLU A 424 -1.90 -8.41 4.54
CA GLU A 424 -2.66 -7.51 5.41
C GLU A 424 -2.35 -6.03 5.13
N ARG A 425 -1.07 -5.70 4.89
CA ARG A 425 -0.65 -4.33 4.59
C ARG A 425 -1.02 -3.88 3.17
N HIS A 426 -0.98 -4.77 2.18
CA HIS A 426 -1.51 -4.60 0.83
C HIS A 426 -3.02 -4.42 0.88
N ARG A 427 -3.74 -5.10 1.78
CA ARG A 427 -5.17 -4.82 2.03
C ARG A 427 -5.40 -3.39 2.52
N GLN A 428 -4.52 -2.86 3.38
CA GLN A 428 -4.57 -1.46 3.84
C GLN A 428 -4.15 -0.45 2.78
N LEU A 429 -3.17 -0.78 1.92
CA LEU A 429 -2.76 0.04 0.78
C LEU A 429 -3.82 0.04 -0.34
N LYS A 430 -4.55 -1.07 -0.51
CA LYS A 430 -5.68 -1.19 -1.43
C LYS A 430 -6.74 -0.14 -1.20
N CYS A 431 -6.91 0.38 0.02
CA CYS A 431 -7.82 1.51 0.28
C CYS A 431 -7.35 2.84 -0.36
N PHE A 432 -6.04 3.04 -0.55
CA PHE A 432 -5.47 4.30 -1.05
C PHE A 432 -5.15 4.29 -2.55
N TRP A 433 -4.81 3.14 -3.12
CA TRP A 433 -4.87 2.96 -4.57
C TRP A 433 -6.20 2.36 -5.02
N ASP A 434 -7.28 2.40 -4.20
CA ASP A 434 -8.59 1.96 -4.67
C ASP A 434 -9.04 2.87 -5.81
N LEU A 435 -8.74 2.42 -7.03
CA LEU A 435 -9.08 3.14 -8.25
C LEU A 435 -10.55 2.92 -8.61
N SER A 436 -11.36 2.23 -7.79
CA SER A 436 -12.79 2.01 -8.02
C SER A 436 -13.61 3.31 -8.13
N SER A 437 -13.08 4.44 -7.65
CA SER A 437 -13.68 5.77 -7.80
C SER A 437 -12.92 6.69 -8.76
N PHE A 438 -11.74 6.28 -9.23
CA PHE A 438 -10.97 7.04 -10.22
C PHE A 438 -11.71 6.95 -11.56
N ARG A 439 -11.85 8.07 -12.28
CA ARG A 439 -12.68 8.13 -13.50
C ARG A 439 -11.87 8.20 -14.80
N SER A 440 -10.58 8.50 -14.72
CA SER A 440 -9.77 8.66 -15.93
C SER A 440 -9.40 7.31 -16.49
N THR A 441 -9.77 7.06 -17.74
CA THR A 441 -9.66 5.75 -18.37
C THR A 441 -8.33 5.49 -19.09
N ASN A 442 -7.46 6.50 -19.13
CA ASN A 442 -6.17 6.42 -19.81
C ASN A 442 -5.13 5.63 -18.99
N PHE A 443 -4.40 4.73 -19.64
CA PHE A 443 -3.49 3.80 -18.99
C PHE A 443 -2.31 4.51 -18.30
N SER A 444 -1.73 5.55 -18.91
CA SER A 444 -0.66 6.35 -18.29
C SER A 444 -1.10 6.96 -16.97
N LEU A 445 -2.35 7.43 -16.88
CA LEU A 445 -2.88 7.97 -15.64
C LEU A 445 -3.06 6.87 -14.58
N ILE A 446 -3.45 5.66 -14.96
CA ILE A 446 -3.53 4.52 -14.02
C ILE A 446 -2.16 4.19 -13.46
N VAL A 447 -1.16 3.99 -14.32
CA VAL A 447 0.21 3.70 -13.90
C VAL A 447 0.76 4.82 -13.02
N ASN A 448 0.54 6.07 -13.40
CA ASN A 448 0.93 7.24 -12.61
C ASN A 448 0.33 7.21 -11.19
N GLN A 449 -0.97 6.93 -11.05
CA GLN A 449 -1.61 6.85 -9.74
C GLN A 449 -0.93 5.79 -8.86
N VAL A 450 -0.71 4.59 -9.39
CA VAL A 450 -0.09 3.48 -8.64
C VAL A 450 1.34 3.84 -8.24
N VAL A 451 2.14 4.31 -9.19
CA VAL A 451 3.54 4.73 -8.97
C VAL A 451 3.63 5.77 -7.86
N PHE A 452 2.81 6.83 -7.91
CA PHE A 452 2.89 7.90 -6.92
C PHE A 452 2.33 7.50 -5.56
N VAL A 453 1.37 6.57 -5.47
CA VAL A 453 0.93 6.01 -4.18
C VAL A 453 2.08 5.22 -3.54
N LEU A 454 2.74 4.34 -4.29
CA LEU A 454 3.88 3.57 -3.79
C LEU A 454 5.08 4.46 -3.44
N LEU A 455 5.31 5.51 -4.23
CA LEU A 455 6.36 6.50 -4.00
C LEU A 455 6.12 7.29 -2.71
N ALA A 456 4.92 7.86 -2.55
CA ALA A 456 4.54 8.60 -1.34
C ALA A 456 4.66 7.71 -0.09
N TYR A 457 4.19 6.46 -0.19
CA TYR A 457 4.31 5.48 0.88
C TYR A 457 5.77 5.20 1.26
N SER A 458 6.61 4.88 0.27
CA SER A 458 8.00 4.49 0.53
C SER A 458 8.84 5.66 1.05
N LEU A 459 8.64 6.86 0.51
CA LEU A 459 9.32 8.07 1.02
C LEU A 459 8.89 8.38 2.45
N MET A 460 7.61 8.21 2.78
CA MET A 460 7.12 8.41 4.14
C MET A 460 7.73 7.38 5.12
N GLN A 461 7.84 6.10 4.72
CA GLN A 461 8.52 5.08 5.54
C GLN A 461 9.96 5.50 5.85
N ILE A 462 10.70 5.97 4.86
CA ILE A 462 12.09 6.44 5.06
C ILE A 462 12.14 7.65 5.98
N PHE A 463 11.27 8.63 5.75
CA PHE A 463 11.20 9.80 6.62
C PHE A 463 10.98 9.39 8.08
N LEU A 464 10.04 8.47 8.34
CA LEU A 464 9.75 7.95 9.68
C LEU A 464 10.95 7.23 10.32
N MET A 465 11.66 6.40 9.53
CA MET A 465 12.90 5.76 9.97
C MET A 465 13.98 6.79 10.35
N LYS A 466 14.08 7.91 9.62
CA LYS A 466 15.13 8.91 9.82
C LYS A 466 14.86 9.89 10.96
N ILE A 467 13.62 10.05 11.39
CA ILE A 467 13.28 10.89 12.55
C ILE A 467 13.28 10.09 13.87
N GLU A 468 13.91 8.90 13.88
CA GLU A 468 14.06 8.00 15.03
C GLU A 468 12.74 7.66 15.74
N LYS A 469 11.64 7.66 14.99
CA LYS A 469 10.35 7.13 15.48
C LYS A 469 10.18 5.70 15.01
N GLU A 470 11.15 4.84 15.35
CA GLU A 470 11.15 3.43 14.95
C GLU A 470 9.90 2.66 15.44
N GLU A 471 9.30 3.10 16.55
CA GLU A 471 8.01 2.59 17.04
C GLU A 471 6.84 2.84 16.07
N LEU A 472 6.91 3.90 15.24
CA LEU A 472 5.86 4.22 14.27
C LEU A 472 5.97 3.35 13.01
N THR A 473 7.16 2.85 12.67
CA THR A 473 7.39 1.99 11.50
C THR A 473 6.65 0.65 11.61
N LYS A 474 6.55 0.12 12.85
CA LYS A 474 5.82 -1.11 13.20
C LYS A 474 4.31 -0.90 13.43
N ALA A 475 3.83 0.34 13.58
CA ALA A 475 2.42 0.64 13.83
C ALA A 475 1.54 0.44 12.57
N THR A 476 0.32 -0.05 12.75
CA THR A 476 -0.69 -0.07 11.67
C THR A 476 -0.87 1.32 11.10
N ARG A 477 -1.05 1.43 9.78
CA ARG A 477 -1.20 2.70 9.07
C ARG A 477 -2.34 3.55 9.63
N GLU A 478 -3.44 2.96 10.11
CA GLU A 478 -4.50 3.70 10.81
C GLU A 478 -3.96 4.40 12.04
N ARG A 479 -3.03 3.81 12.80
CA ARG A 479 -2.39 4.43 13.98
C ARG A 479 -1.30 5.43 13.61
N LEU A 480 -0.61 5.16 12.50
CA LEU A 480 0.44 6.00 11.92
C LEU A 480 -0.19 7.28 11.34
N LEU A 481 -1.25 7.13 10.54
CA LEU A 481 -2.13 8.20 10.12
C LEU A 481 -2.88 8.77 11.31
N GLU A 482 -3.48 8.07 12.26
CA GLU A 482 -4.19 8.66 13.43
C GLU A 482 -3.27 9.56 14.28
N ARG A 483 -1.98 9.23 14.38
CA ARG A 483 -0.97 10.07 15.06
C ARG A 483 -0.34 11.12 14.15
N LEU A 484 -0.34 10.88 12.85
CA LEU A 484 0.02 11.84 11.82
C LEU A 484 -1.18 12.61 11.32
N LEU A 485 -2.42 12.43 11.79
CA LEU A 485 -3.69 13.10 11.45
C LEU A 485 -3.93 14.08 12.61
N PRO A 486 -4.72 15.13 12.43
CA PRO A 486 -5.09 15.98 13.54
C PRO A 486 -5.67 15.12 14.67
N ILE A 487 -5.17 15.30 15.88
CA ILE A 487 -5.92 14.92 17.08
C ILE A 487 -7.20 15.75 17.02
N GLY A 488 -8.27 15.13 16.53
CA GLY A 488 -9.59 15.73 16.37
C GLY A 488 -10.22 15.44 15.01
N ARG A 489 -11.42 14.85 15.01
CA ARG A 489 -12.30 14.80 13.85
C ARG A 489 -12.61 16.24 13.43
N LYS A 490 -12.00 16.69 12.33
CA LYS A 490 -12.23 18.02 11.76
C LYS A 490 -13.18 17.93 10.57
N VAL A 491 -14.19 18.78 10.54
CA VAL A 491 -15.13 18.98 9.43
C VAL A 491 -14.60 20.12 8.57
N PHE A 492 -14.40 19.86 7.28
CA PHE A 492 -14.03 20.88 6.31
C PHE A 492 -15.27 21.38 5.59
N LEU A 493 -15.56 22.68 5.69
CA LEU A 493 -16.64 23.33 4.94
C LEU A 493 -16.04 24.08 3.76
N TYR A 494 -16.52 23.78 2.55
CA TYR A 494 -16.10 24.45 1.33
C TYR A 494 -17.23 25.32 0.79
N TYR A 495 -16.92 26.59 0.53
CA TYR A 495 -17.84 27.49 -0.16
C TYR A 495 -17.06 28.41 -1.11
N LYS A 496 -17.25 28.19 -2.42
CA LYS A 496 -16.49 28.86 -3.48
C LYS A 496 -14.97 28.68 -3.27
N ASN A 497 -14.24 29.77 -2.99
CA ASN A 497 -12.79 29.75 -2.75
C ASN A 497 -12.45 29.75 -1.25
N ARG A 498 -13.42 29.50 -0.37
CA ARG A 498 -13.22 29.53 1.09
C ARG A 498 -13.27 28.12 1.64
N VAL A 499 -12.39 27.85 2.59
CA VAL A 499 -12.39 26.64 3.40
C VAL A 499 -12.43 27.02 4.87
N ALA A 500 -13.36 26.45 5.61
CA ALA A 500 -13.36 26.51 7.07
C ALA A 500 -13.02 25.12 7.61
N THR A 501 -12.18 25.10 8.64
CA THR A 501 -11.82 23.87 9.36
C THR A 501 -12.43 23.94 10.75
N LEU A 502 -13.41 23.09 11.02
CA LEU A 502 -14.16 23.07 12.28
C LEU A 502 -13.90 21.74 12.99
N THR A 503 -13.93 21.71 14.32
CA THR A 503 -14.12 20.47 15.08
C THR A 503 -15.55 19.95 14.91
N SER A 504 -15.80 18.69 15.26
CA SER A 504 -17.18 18.15 15.23
C SER A 504 -18.16 18.98 16.08
N LEU A 505 -17.71 19.53 17.21
CA LEU A 505 -18.53 20.36 18.09
C LEU A 505 -18.79 21.75 17.50
N GLU A 506 -17.78 22.42 16.96
CA GLU A 506 -17.95 23.71 16.27
C GLU A 506 -18.86 23.59 15.04
N HIS A 507 -18.73 22.51 14.28
CA HIS A 507 -19.65 22.23 13.18
C HIS A 507 -21.09 21.99 13.67
N GLN A 508 -21.26 21.22 14.76
CA GLN A 508 -22.56 20.98 15.35
C GLN A 508 -23.20 22.28 15.88
N GLU A 509 -22.45 23.10 16.60
CA GLU A 509 -22.88 24.42 17.07
C GLU A 509 -23.28 25.31 15.90
N MET A 510 -22.47 25.38 14.84
CA MET A 510 -22.78 26.15 13.64
C MET A 510 -24.09 25.69 13.00
N VAL A 511 -24.31 24.39 12.84
CA VAL A 511 -25.57 23.86 12.28
C VAL A 511 -26.77 24.15 13.19
N LEU A 512 -26.60 24.07 14.51
CA LEU A 512 -27.64 24.30 15.51
C LEU A 512 -27.98 25.78 15.70
N THR A 513 -27.10 26.70 15.30
CA THR A 513 -27.32 28.16 15.38
C THR A 513 -27.84 28.78 14.07
N LEU A 514 -27.85 28.02 12.96
CA LEU A 514 -28.43 28.48 11.69
C LEU A 514 -29.91 28.84 11.80
N LYS A 515 -30.32 29.90 11.07
CA LYS A 515 -31.74 30.26 10.88
C LYS A 515 -32.55 29.08 10.31
N GLU A 516 -33.84 29.05 10.58
CA GLU A 516 -34.71 27.89 10.31
C GLU A 516 -34.74 27.44 8.84
N GLY A 517 -34.78 28.38 7.90
CA GLY A 517 -34.78 28.09 6.45
C GLY A 517 -33.56 27.30 5.98
N PRO A 518 -32.32 27.82 6.16
CA PRO A 518 -31.09 27.08 5.87
C PRO A 518 -30.98 25.74 6.60
N ARG A 519 -31.39 25.68 7.88
CA ARG A 519 -31.36 24.45 8.69
C ARG A 519 -32.24 23.35 8.07
N ARG A 520 -33.46 23.68 7.62
CA ARG A 520 -34.36 22.74 6.93
C ARG A 520 -33.76 22.24 5.61
N ARG A 521 -33.10 23.11 4.83
CA ARG A 521 -32.45 22.72 3.56
C ARG A 521 -31.29 21.75 3.79
N ILE A 522 -30.43 22.04 4.76
CA ILE A 522 -29.31 21.14 5.13
C ILE A 522 -29.86 19.80 5.59
N LEU A 523 -30.84 19.79 6.51
CA LEU A 523 -31.47 18.56 6.98
C LEU A 523 -32.07 17.72 5.84
N GLY A 524 -32.74 18.37 4.88
CA GLY A 524 -33.28 17.72 3.69
C GLY A 524 -32.19 17.09 2.82
N LYS A 525 -31.08 17.80 2.56
CA LYS A 525 -29.96 17.29 1.76
C LYS A 525 -29.24 16.14 2.49
N THR A 526 -29.00 16.26 3.79
CA THR A 526 -28.40 15.21 4.62
C THR A 526 -29.24 13.94 4.60
N ARG A 527 -30.57 14.04 4.75
CA ARG A 527 -31.47 12.86 4.68
C ARG A 527 -31.43 12.16 3.32
N ARG A 528 -31.34 12.92 2.22
CA ARG A 528 -31.20 12.35 0.87
C ARG A 528 -29.87 11.63 0.68
N LEU A 529 -28.77 12.23 1.16
CA LEU A 529 -27.43 11.63 1.08
C LEU A 529 -27.33 10.36 1.93
N LEU A 530 -27.88 10.37 3.14
CA LEU A 530 -27.94 9.19 4.00
C LEU A 530 -28.73 8.03 3.35
N LYS A 531 -29.85 8.33 2.68
CA LYS A 531 -30.59 7.33 1.90
C LYS A 531 -29.76 6.76 0.74
N ALA A 532 -28.99 7.60 0.04
CA ALA A 532 -28.13 7.17 -1.04
C ALA A 532 -26.92 6.33 -0.57
N GLU A 533 -26.43 6.56 0.66
CA GLU A 533 -25.33 5.77 1.25
C GLU A 533 -25.77 4.43 1.84
N LEU A 534 -26.98 4.37 2.39
CA LEU A 534 -27.50 3.14 3.01
C LEU A 534 -28.10 2.15 1.99
N GLY A 535 -28.36 2.61 0.75
CA GLY A 535 -29.20 1.86 -0.20
C GLY A 535 -30.64 1.80 0.28
N ASP A 536 -31.61 1.75 -0.62
CA ASP A 536 -32.99 1.46 -0.22
C ASP A 536 -33.01 0.11 0.51
N ILE A 537 -33.43 0.14 1.78
CA ILE A 537 -33.67 -1.05 2.61
C ILE A 537 -34.75 -1.91 1.95
#